data_AF-A8VPE3-F1
#
_entry.id   AF-A8VPE3-F1
#
_cell.length_a   1.000
_cell.length_b   1.000
_cell.length_c   1.000
_cell.angle_alpha   90.00
_cell.angle_beta   90.00
_cell.angle_gamma   90.00
#
_symmetry.space_group_name_H-M   'P 1'
#
loop_
_entity.id
_entity.type
_entity.pdbx_description
1 polymer ?
#
loop_
_entity_poly.entity_id
_entity_poly.type
_entity_poly.pdbx_seq_one_letter_code
_entity_poly.pdbx_strand_id
1 'polypeptide(L)' 'LAEFYSAMKIKITPRVLRASALIHLKQIGLKDEEIMRISCLSSRQSVCSYCSGEEVSPLVQTPPIL' A
#
# COMPACT_ATOMS: atom_id res chain seq x y z
N LEU A 1 -10.92 -17.65 -7.23
CA LEU A 1 -11.16 -16.31 -6.62
C LEU A 1 -11.96 -16.40 -5.33
N ALA A 2 -13.17 -16.98 -5.32
CA ALA A 2 -13.99 -17.07 -4.11
C ALA A 2 -13.31 -17.79 -2.93
N GLU A 3 -12.62 -18.91 -3.19
CA GLU A 3 -11.86 -19.63 -2.15
C GLU A 3 -10.68 -18.84 -1.58
N PHE A 4 -10.04 -18.00 -2.40
CA PHE A 4 -8.95 -17.12 -1.98
C PHE A 4 -9.46 -16.04 -1.02
N TYR A 5 -10.63 -15.47 -1.30
CA TYR A 5 -11.29 -14.52 -0.40
C TYR A 5 -11.78 -15.18 0.89
N SER A 6 -12.26 -16.43 0.84
CA SER A 6 -12.70 -17.19 2.02
C SER A 6 -11.55 -17.62 2.93
N ALA A 7 -10.36 -17.86 2.40
CA ALA A 7 -9.16 -18.20 3.17
C ALA A 7 -8.47 -16.98 3.80
N MET A 8 -8.83 -15.77 3.36
CA MET A 8 -8.20 -14.53 3.82
C MET A 8 -8.73 -14.15 5.21
N LYS A 9 -7.93 -14.40 6.26
CA LYS A 9 -8.24 -13.97 7.65
C LYS A 9 -8.30 -12.45 7.80
N ILE A 10 -7.74 -11.71 6.84
CA ILE A 10 -7.74 -10.26 6.82
C ILE A 10 -8.98 -9.80 6.08
N LYS A 11 -9.88 -9.10 6.77
CA LYS A 11 -10.99 -8.39 6.13
C LYS A 11 -10.41 -7.31 5.22
N ILE A 12 -10.49 -7.53 3.91
CA ILE A 12 -10.15 -6.51 2.92
C ILE A 12 -11.20 -5.42 3.01
N THR A 13 -10.79 -4.28 3.56
CA THR A 13 -11.62 -3.06 3.63
C THR A 13 -11.07 -2.03 2.65
N PRO A 14 -11.87 -1.02 2.25
CA PRO A 14 -11.37 0.09 1.43
C PRO A 14 -10.14 0.78 2.04
N ARG A 15 -10.05 0.80 3.38
CA ARG A 15 -8.89 1.34 4.10
C ARG A 15 -7.62 0.52 3.88
N VAL A 16 -7.72 -0.81 3.85
CA VAL A 16 -6.59 -1.71 3.59
C VAL A 16 -6.07 -1.53 2.17
N LEU A 17 -6.96 -1.43 1.18
CA LEU A 17 -6.58 -1.16 -0.21
C LEU A 17 -5.90 0.20 -0.36
N ARG A 18 -6.46 1.24 0.27
CA ARG A 18 -5.86 2.58 0.27
C ARG A 18 -4.47 2.59 0.91
N ALA A 19 -4.29 1.92 2.06
CA ALA A 19 -3.00 1.80 2.71
C ALA A 19 -1.97 1.08 1.82
N SER A 20 -2.37 -0.04 1.21
CA SER A 20 -1.51 -0.81 0.29
C SER A 20 -1.07 0.02 -0.92
N ALA A 21 -1.99 0.79 -1.52
CA ALA A 21 -1.67 1.69 -2.61
C ALA A 21 -0.65 2.77 -2.20
N LEU A 22 -0.84 3.41 -1.03
CA LEU A 22 0.08 4.43 -0.51
C LEU A 22 1.48 3.88 -0.24
N ILE A 23 1.57 2.67 0.33
CA ILE A 23 2.85 1.97 0.55
C ILE A 23 3.55 1.70 -0.77
N HIS A 24 2.81 1.20 -1.78
CA HIS A 24 3.38 0.89 -3.07
C HIS A 24 3.92 2.14 -3.79
N LEU A 25 3.18 3.25 -3.75
CA LEU A 25 3.64 4.54 -4.32
C LEU A 25 4.95 5.01 -3.67
N LYS A 26 5.11 4.78 -2.37
CA LYS A 26 6.36 5.09 -1.66
C LYS A 26 7.50 4.16 -2.08
N GLN A 27 7.23 2.86 -2.24
CA GLN A 27 8.21 1.86 -2.66
C GLN A 27 8.77 2.13 -4.07
N ILE A 28 7.94 2.64 -4.99
CA ILE A 28 8.38 3.03 -6.33
C ILE A 28 9.07 4.41 -6.37
N GLY A 29 9.23 5.07 -5.22
CA GLY A 29 10.03 6.28 -5.07
C GLY A 29 9.30 7.60 -5.29
N LEU A 30 7.96 7.62 -5.29
CA LEU A 30 7.24 8.91 -5.36
C LEU A 30 7.53 9.78 -4.13
N LYS A 31 7.60 11.09 -4.38
CA LYS A 31 7.74 12.09 -3.31
C LYS A 31 6.44 12.23 -2.53
N ASP A 32 6.55 12.60 -1.25
CA ASP A 32 5.37 12.77 -0.39
C ASP A 32 4.37 13.78 -0.96
N GLU A 33 4.86 14.85 -1.58
CA GLU A 33 4.02 15.87 -2.23
C GLU A 33 3.20 15.30 -3.40
N GLU A 34 3.75 14.34 -4.13
CA GLU A 34 3.07 13.67 -5.24
C GLU A 34 2.02 12.70 -4.71
N ILE A 35 2.39 11.90 -3.70
CA ILE A 35 1.49 10.99 -3.00
C ILE A 35 0.33 11.77 -2.37
N MET A 36 0.60 12.92 -1.76
CA MET A 36 -0.42 13.79 -1.17
C MET A 36 -1.41 14.30 -2.21
N ARG A 37 -0.91 14.76 -3.37
CA ARG A 37 -1.77 15.24 -4.46
C ARG A 37 -2.70 14.16 -4.99
N ILE A 38 -2.17 12.98 -5.32
CA ILE A 38 -2.98 11.89 -5.89
C ILE A 38 -3.93 11.24 -4.87
N SER A 39 -3.57 11.32 -3.59
CA SER A 39 -4.34 10.68 -2.51
C SER A 39 -5.26 11.65 -1.77
N CYS A 40 -5.26 12.92 -2.14
CA CYS A 40 -6.00 13.99 -1.46
C CYS A 40 -5.69 14.07 0.05
N LEU A 41 -4.41 13.89 0.42
CA LEU A 41 -3.96 14.02 1.80
C LEU A 41 -3.46 15.44 2.06
N SER A 42 -3.88 16.03 3.18
CA SER A 42 -3.57 17.42 3.53
C SER A 42 -2.29 17.58 4.36
N SER A 43 -1.68 16.49 4.83
CA SER A 43 -0.49 16.54 5.69
C SER A 43 0.51 15.42 5.38
N ARG A 44 1.81 15.74 5.48
CA ARG A 44 2.90 14.76 5.34
C ARG A 44 2.86 13.69 6.44
N GLN A 45 2.44 14.04 7.65
CA GLN A 45 2.25 13.07 8.74
C GLN A 45 1.27 11.96 8.37
N SER A 46 0.23 12.29 7.59
CA SER A 46 -0.73 11.29 7.13
C SER A 46 -0.16 10.36 6.06
N VAL A 47 0.91 10.75 5.35
CA VAL A 47 1.65 9.84 4.46
C VAL A 47 2.57 8.94 5.30
N CYS A 48 3.33 9.53 6.22
CA CYS A 48 4.27 8.81 7.09
C CYS A 48 3.58 7.74 7.96
N SER A 49 2.33 7.96 8.38
CA SER A 49 1.57 6.95 9.16
C SER A 49 1.34 5.64 8.41
N TYR A 50 1.35 5.65 7.07
CA TYR A 50 1.27 4.43 6.26
C TYR A 50 2.65 3.79 6.03
N CYS A 51 3.73 4.54 6.20
CA CYS A 51 5.11 4.06 6.04
C CYS A 51 5.70 3.48 7.33
N SER A 52 5.09 3.74 8.50
CA SER A 52 5.59 3.29 9.81
C SER A 52 5.41 1.79 10.07
N GLY A 53 4.76 1.05 9.16
CA GLY A 53 4.60 -0.39 9.24
C GLY A 53 5.70 -1.10 8.46
N GLU A 54 6.79 -1.42 9.18
CA GLU A 54 7.87 -2.36 8.80
C GLU A 54 8.66 -2.04 7.51
N GLU A 55 9.99 -2.13 7.64
CA GLU A 55 10.87 -2.35 6.50
C GLU A 55 10.44 -3.62 5.76
N VAL A 56 9.69 -3.46 4.67
CA VAL A 56 9.51 -4.54 3.70
C VAL A 56 10.88 -4.75 3.07
N SER A 57 11.58 -5.78 3.56
CA SER A 57 12.74 -6.37 2.89
C SER A 57 12.43 -6.54 1.40
N PRO A 58 13.40 -6.35 0.49
CA PRO A 58 13.16 -6.35 -0.95
C PRO A 58 12.96 -7.77 -1.48
N LEU A 59 11.83 -8.41 -1.17
CA LEU A 59 11.42 -9.70 -1.73
C LEU A 59 9.89 -9.75 -1.85
N VAL A 60 9.30 -8.80 -2.57
CA VAL A 60 8.04 -9.08 -3.27
C VAL A 60 8.45 -9.52 -4.66
N GLN A 61 8.75 -10.82 -4.80
CA GLN A 61 8.79 -11.48 -6.10
C GLN A 61 7.42 -11.24 -6.76
N THR A 62 7.39 -10.33 -7.73
CA THR A 62 6.32 -10.29 -8.72
C THR A 62 6.25 -11.67 -9.36
N PRO A 63 5.12 -12.41 -9.27
CA PRO A 63 4.99 -13.64 -10.02
C PRO A 63 5.08 -13.30 -11.53
N PRO A 64 5.77 -14.12 -12.33
CA PRO A 64 5.83 -13.91 -13.77
C PRO A 64 4.40 -13.95 -14.32
N ILE A 65 4.06 -12.94 -15.11
CA ILE A 65 2.85 -12.97 -15.94
C ILE A 65 3.12 -14.03 -17.02
N LEU A 66 2.38 -15.13 -16.96
CA LEU A 66 2.28 -16.11 -18.04
C LEU A 66 1.57 -15.51 -19.26
#